data_AF-A0A951ULV7-F1
#
_entry.id   AF-A0A951ULV7-F1
#
_cell.length_a   1.000
_cell.length_b   1.000
_cell.length_c   1.000
_cell.angle_alpha   90.00
_cell.angle_beta   90.00
_cell.angle_gamma   90.00
#
_symmetry.space_group_name_H-M   'P 1'
#
loop_
_entity.id
_entity.type
_entity.pdbx_description
1 polymer ?
#
loop_
_entity_poly.entity_id
_entity_poly.type
_entity_poly.pdbx_seq_one_letter_code
_entity_poly.pdbx_strand_id
1 'polypeptide(L)' 'MQKKRDKREIRAYADIELAKLLSTIASQQDISLSQLINEAIEIYLQQDKIQSLIEKHSLDEINGEEQEEP' A
#
# COMPACT_ATOMS: atom_id res chain seq x y z
N MET A 1 -2.87 3.54 -25.48
CA MET A 1 -3.84 2.90 -24.57
C MET A 1 -3.63 3.48 -23.18
N GLN A 2 -4.55 4.30 -22.67
CA GLN A 2 -4.50 4.79 -21.29
C GLN A 2 -4.73 3.59 -20.37
N LYS A 3 -3.68 3.11 -19.69
CA LYS A 3 -3.85 2.20 -18.54
C LYS A 3 -4.75 2.93 -17.56
N LYS A 4 -6.02 2.51 -17.44
CA LYS A 4 -6.89 2.95 -16.34
C LYS A 4 -6.10 2.64 -15.07
N ARG A 5 -5.69 3.66 -14.33
CA ARG A 5 -5.06 3.48 -13.01
C ARG A 5 -6.03 2.65 -12.20
N ASP A 6 -5.61 1.46 -11.82
CA ASP A 6 -6.39 0.53 -11.05
C ASP A 6 -6.70 1.20 -9.69
N LYS A 7 -7.97 1.52 -9.46
CA LYS A 7 -8.43 2.25 -8.27
C LYS A 7 -8.83 1.26 -7.18
N ARG A 8 -7.98 0.29 -6.88
CA ARG A 8 -8.23 -0.65 -5.79
C ARG A 8 -8.06 0.09 -4.46
N GLU A 9 -9.09 0.05 -3.64
CA GLU A 9 -9.08 0.64 -2.30
C GLU A 9 -8.95 -0.47 -1.25
N ILE A 10 -8.04 -0.28 -0.30
CA ILE A 10 -7.86 -1.18 0.83
C ILE A 10 -8.33 -0.46 2.10
N ARG A 11 -9.11 -1.15 2.92
CA ARG A 11 -9.46 -0.70 4.27
C ARG A 11 -8.60 -1.43 5.28
N ALA A 12 -7.84 -0.68 6.08
CA ALA A 12 -7.02 -1.20 7.16
C ALA A 12 -7.55 -0.73 8.51
N TYR A 13 -7.38 -1.55 9.54
CA TYR A 13 -7.72 -1.22 10.91
C TYR A 13 -6.45 -0.83 11.67
N ALA A 14 -6.54 0.26 12.42
CA ALA A 14 -5.52 0.72 13.34
C ALA A 14 -6.19 1.09 14.66
N ASP A 15 -5.41 1.11 15.74
CA ASP A 15 -5.87 1.71 16.99
C ASP A 15 -6.18 3.20 16.79
N ILE A 16 -7.06 3.71 17.64
CA ILE A 16 -7.58 5.08 17.49
C ILE A 16 -6.50 6.14 17.64
N GLU A 17 -5.46 5.87 18.43
CA GLU A 17 -4.37 6.81 18.68
C GLU A 17 -3.47 6.91 17.45
N LEU A 18 -3.08 5.77 16.88
CA LEU A 18 -2.32 5.71 15.64
C LEU A 18 -3.09 6.35 14.47
N ALA A 19 -4.38 6.06 14.33
CA ALA A 19 -5.20 6.63 13.25
C ALA A 19 -5.24 8.17 13.33
N LYS A 20 -5.34 8.73 14.53
CA LYS A 20 -5.29 10.18 14.76
C LYS A 20 -3.91 10.76 14.44
N LEU A 21 -2.85 10.08 14.88
CA LEU A 21 -1.47 10.49 14.63
C LEU A 21 -1.19 10.56 13.12
N LEU A 22 -1.48 9.49 12.39
CA LEU A 22 -1.26 9.41 10.94
C LEU A 22 -2.07 10.48 10.19
N SER A 23 -3.33 10.68 10.57
CA SER A 23 -4.18 11.71 9.96
C SER A 23 -3.64 13.12 10.21
N THR A 24 -3.10 13.37 11.41
CA THR A 24 -2.49 14.66 11.77
C THR A 24 -1.23 14.90 10.95
N ILE A 25 -0.35 13.90 10.83
CA ILE A 25 0.89 13.97 10.04
C ILE A 25 0.55 14.25 8.57
N ALA A 26 -0.42 13.54 7.99
CA ALA A 26 -0.86 13.74 6.61
C ALA A 26 -1.37 15.17 6.40
N SER A 27 -2.19 15.68 7.33
CA SER A 27 -2.71 17.05 7.29
C SER A 27 -1.60 18.11 7.39
N GLN A 28 -0.57 17.91 8.22
CA GLN A 28 0.55 18.86 8.35
C GLN A 28 1.43 18.90 7.09
N GLN A 29 1.44 17.82 6.32
CA GLN A 29 2.18 17.71 5.07
C GLN A 29 1.35 18.07 3.82
N ASP A 30 0.08 18.47 4.00
CA ASP A 30 -0.86 18.75 2.92
C ASP A 30 -1.03 17.58 1.92
N ILE A 31 -1.03 16.35 2.45
CA ILE A 31 -1.24 15.12 1.67
C ILE A 31 -2.40 14.29 2.21
N SER A 32 -2.93 13.39 1.37
CA SER A 32 -3.95 12.44 1.82
C SER A 32 -3.36 11.34 2.72
N LEU A 33 -4.18 10.79 3.63
CA LEU A 33 -3.77 9.64 4.44
C LEU A 33 -3.34 8.45 3.56
N SER A 34 -4.04 8.19 2.46
CA SER A 34 -3.68 7.13 1.52
C SER A 34 -2.31 7.36 0.90
N GLN A 35 -1.98 8.61 0.55
CA GLN A 35 -0.65 8.94 0.01
C GLN A 35 0.45 8.69 1.04
N LEU A 36 0.27 9.17 2.28
CA LEU A 36 1.23 8.94 3.37
C LEU A 36 1.50 7.44 3.57
N ILE A 37 0.45 6.62 3.56
CA ILE A 37 0.56 5.18 3.77
C ILE A 37 1.21 4.49 2.56
N ASN A 38 0.89 4.90 1.33
CA ASN A 38 1.54 4.37 0.14
C ASN A 38 3.05 4.64 0.16
N GLU A 39 3.46 5.87 0.47
CA GLU A 39 4.88 6.23 0.59
C GLU A 39 5.59 5.40 1.67
N ALA A 40 4.95 5.22 2.83
CA ALA A 40 5.49 4.39 3.90
C ALA A 40 5.64 2.90 3.49
N ILE A 41 4.67 2.37 2.75
CA ILE A 41 4.70 1.00 2.22
C ILE A 41 5.81 0.86 1.18
N GLU A 42 5.97 1.81 0.26
CA GLU A 42 7.04 1.79 -0.74
C GLU A 42 8.42 1.73 -0.07
N ILE A 43 8.64 2.54 0.97
CA ILE A 43 9.88 2.53 1.75
C ILE A 43 10.08 1.18 2.46
N TYR A 44 9.02 0.62 3.05
CA TYR A 44 9.09 -0.68 3.72
C TYR A 44 9.44 -1.80 2.74
N LEU A 45 8.84 -1.80 1.55
CA LEU A 45 9.10 -2.79 0.52
C LEU A 45 10.54 -2.72 0.01
N GLN A 46 11.17 -1.54 0.00
CA GLN A 46 12.57 -1.38 -0.42
C GLN A 46 13.62 -1.92 0.56
N GLN A 47 13.24 -2.35 1.76
CA GLN A 47 14.20 -2.91 2.72
C GLN A 47 14.76 -4.26 2.24
N ASP A 48 16.07 -4.49 2.35
CA ASP A 48 16.76 -5.71 1.90
C ASP A 48 16.10 -7.00 2.41
N LYS A 49 15.66 -6.99 3.68
CA LYS A 49 14.95 -8.11 4.31
C LYS A 49 13.65 -8.43 3.58
N ILE A 50 12.92 -7.41 3.16
CA ILE A 50 11.62 -7.56 2.50
C ILE A 50 11.81 -7.95 1.04
N GLN A 51 12.78 -7.33 0.34
CA GLN A 51 13.16 -7.74 -1.02
C GLN A 51 13.59 -9.22 -1.07
N SER A 52 14.40 -9.67 -0.12
CA SER A 52 14.79 -11.08 -0.01
C SER A 52 13.60 -12.01 0.19
N LEU A 53 12.56 -11.57 0.92
CA LEU A 53 11.33 -12.35 1.09
C LEU A 53 10.50 -12.40 -0.19
N ILE A 54 10.39 -11.28 -0.90
CA ILE A 54 9.68 -11.19 -2.18
C ILE A 54 10.31 -12.15 -3.19
N GLU A 55 11.64 -12.07 -3.37
CA GLU A 55 12.38 -12.93 -4.30
C GLU A 55 12.30 -14.41 -3.92
N LYS A 56 12.47 -14.73 -2.62
CA LYS A 56 12.44 -16.11 -2.14
C LYS A 56 11.09 -16.80 -2.36
N HIS A 57 10.01 -16.02 -2.35
CA HIS A 57 8.64 -16.53 -2.46
C HIS A 57 7.96 -16.15 -3.77
N SER A 58 8.67 -15.56 -4.74
CA SER A 58 8.14 -15.09 -6.02
C SER A 58 6.87 -14.21 -5.85
N LEU A 59 6.85 -13.34 -4.84
CA LEU A 59 5.65 -12.55 -4.51
C LEU A 59 5.35 -11.45 -5.56
N ASP A 60 6.33 -11.14 -6.40
CA ASP A 60 6.21 -10.28 -7.57
C ASP A 60 5.38 -10.91 -8.69
N GLU A 61 5.29 -12.25 -8.71
CA GLU A 61 4.48 -13.01 -9.68
C GLU A 61 3.03 -13.20 -9.25
N ILE A 62 2.60 -12.61 -8.12
CA ILE A 62 1.19 -12.60 -7.70
C ILE A 62 0.40 -11.74 -8.69
N ASN A 63 0.05 -12.35 -9.82
CA ASN A 63 -0.90 -11.82 -10.76
C ASN A 63 -2.24 -11.80 -10.04
N GLY A 64 -2.78 -10.60 -9.82
CA GLY A 64 -4.12 -10.41 -9.32
C GLY A 64 -5.13 -10.82 -10.38
N GLU A 65 -5.20 -12.12 -10.69
CA GLU A 65 -6.25 -12.74 -11.49
C GLU A 65 -7.57 -12.42 -10.80
N GLU A 66 -8.23 -11.37 -11.31
CA GLU A 66 -9.64 -11.15 -11.09
C GLU A 66 -10.34 -12.39 -11.64
N GLN A 67 -10.74 -13.29 -10.75
CA GLN A 67 -11.76 -14.27 -11.08
C GLN A 67 -13.02 -13.47 -11.42
N GLU A 68 -13.22 -13.20 -12.71
CA GLU A 68 -14.55 -12.96 -13.25
C GLU A 68 -15.34 -14.25 -13.00
N GLU A 69 -15.99 -14.35 -11.83
CA GLU A 69 -16.98 -15.40 -11.59
C GLU A 69 -18.13 -15.22 -12.60
N PRO A 70 -18.64 -16.32 -13.19
CA PRO A 70 -19.56 -16.33 -14.33
C PRO A 70 -20.97 -15.82 -14.03
#